data_AF-A0A7W1SH30-F1
#
_entry.id   AF-A0A7W1SH30-F1
#
_cell.length_a   1.000
_cell.length_b   1.000
_cell.length_c   1.000
_cell.angle_alpha   90.00
_cell.angle_beta   90.00
_cell.angle_gamma   90.00
#
_symmetry.space_group_name_H-M   'P 1'
#
loop_
_entity.id
_entity.type
_entity.pdbx_description
1 polymer ?
#
loop_
_entity_poly.entity_id
_entity_poly.type
_entity_poly.pdbx_seq_one_letter_code
_entity_poly.pdbx_strand_id
1 'polypeptide(L)' 'EPQVFEPLLSLENVVLAPHLGSATRETRTAMADLAARNVLAVLDGEPALTPV' A
#
# COMPACT_ATOMS: atom_id res chain seq x y z
N GLU A 1 -13.87 1.32 3.69
CA GLU A 1 -13.42 -0.06 3.43
C GLU A 1 -13.56 -0.92 4.69
N PRO A 2 -13.77 -2.25 4.58
CA PRO A 2 -14.39 -2.82 3.39
C PRO A 2 -15.77 -2.20 3.13
N GLN A 3 -16.43 -1.65 4.16
CA GLN A 3 -17.68 -0.89 4.03
C GLN A 3 -17.43 0.45 3.31
N VAL A 4 -18.24 0.73 2.29
CA VAL A 4 -18.25 2.02 1.58
C VAL A 4 -19.41 2.88 2.09
N PHE A 5 -19.37 4.18 1.83
CA PHE A 5 -20.51 5.05 2.13
C PHE A 5 -21.63 4.75 1.13
N GLU A 6 -22.70 4.10 1.61
CA GLU A 6 -23.79 3.55 0.79
C GLU A 6 -24.33 4.51 -0.28
N PRO A 7 -24.53 5.81 -0.02
CA PRO A 7 -25.04 6.74 -1.04
C PRO A 7 -24.15 6.90 -2.28
N LEU A 8 -22.86 6.56 -2.19
CA LEU A 8 -21.98 6.60 -3.37
C LEU A 8 -22.29 5.50 -4.38
N LEU A 9 -22.94 4.41 -3.96
CA LEU A 9 -23.28 3.28 -4.85
C LEU A 9 -24.38 3.63 -5.86
N SER A 10 -25.22 4.64 -5.56
CA SER A 10 -26.31 5.08 -6.44
C SER A 10 -25.93 6.18 -7.43
N LEU A 11 -24.71 6.73 -7.36
CA LEU A 11 -24.29 7.85 -8.18
C LEU A 11 -23.68 7.38 -9.51
N GLU A 12 -24.21 7.86 -10.62
CA GLU A 12 -23.69 7.52 -11.97
C GLU A 12 -22.34 8.21 -12.29
N ASN A 13 -21.99 9.26 -11.55
CA ASN A 13 -20.79 10.07 -11.76
C ASN A 13 -19.62 9.71 -10.83
N VAL A 14 -19.63 8.51 -10.24
CA VAL A 14 -18.61 8.03 -9.30
C VAL A 14 -18.06 6.68 -9.73
N VAL A 15 -16.74 6.50 -9.58
CA VAL A 15 -16.06 5.21 -9.69
C VAL A 15 -15.49 4.83 -8.33
N LEU A 16 -15.87 3.66 -7.83
CA LEU A 16 -15.34 3.09 -6.59
C LEU A 16 -14.33 1.98 -6.94
N ALA A 17 -13.13 2.07 -6.39
CA ALA A 17 -12.11 1.03 -6.51
C ALA A 17 -11.86 0.38 -5.13
N PRO A 18 -11.72 -0.95 -5.03
CA PRO A 18 -11.55 -1.64 -3.76
C PRO A 18 -10.09 -1.57 -3.28
N HIS A 19 -9.60 -0.36 -2.97
CA HIS A 19 -8.25 -0.10 -2.45
C HIS A 19 -7.13 -0.76 -3.31
N LEU A 20 -7.25 -0.67 -4.63
CA LEU A 20 -6.30 -1.28 -5.57
C LEU A 20 -5.15 -0.35 -5.98
N GLY A 21 -5.03 0.84 -5.39
CA GLY A 21 -4.09 1.87 -5.83
C GLY A 21 -2.64 1.40 -5.96
N SER A 22 -2.18 0.54 -5.04
CA SER A 22 -0.83 -0.05 -5.07
C SER A 22 -0.81 -1.52 -5.52
N ALA A 23 -1.94 -2.09 -5.91
CA ALA A 23 -2.13 -3.55 -6.06
C ALA A 23 -1.66 -4.12 -7.41
N THR A 24 -0.58 -3.59 -7.97
CA THR A 24 0.14 -4.26 -9.08
C THR A 24 1.16 -5.25 -8.51
N ARG A 25 1.55 -6.26 -9.31
CA ARG A 25 2.57 -7.23 -8.85
C ARG A 25 3.90 -6.52 -8.61
N GLU A 26 4.28 -5.67 -9.55
CA GLU A 26 5.52 -4.91 -9.56
C GLU A 26 5.62 -4.00 -8.33
N THR A 27 4.59 -3.19 -8.06
CA THR A 27 4.58 -2.28 -6.91
C THR A 27 4.54 -3.05 -5.59
N ARG A 28 3.69 -4.08 -5.46
CA ARG A 28 3.62 -4.87 -4.22
C ARG A 28 4.90 -5.64 -3.93
N THR A 29 5.56 -6.21 -4.95
CA THR A 29 6.87 -6.87 -4.78
C THR A 29 7.91 -5.85 -4.32
N ALA A 30 8.02 -4.70 -4.98
CA ALA A 30 8.97 -3.66 -4.58
C ALA A 30 8.73 -3.14 -3.15
N MET A 31 7.47 -2.95 -2.75
CA MET A 31 7.12 -2.54 -1.39
C MET A 31 7.49 -3.62 -0.36
N ALA A 32 7.23 -4.89 -0.65
CA ALA A 32 7.59 -6.00 0.23
C ALA A 32 9.11 -6.12 0.39
N ASP A 33 9.85 -6.04 -0.71
CA ASP A 33 11.32 -6.06 -0.71
C ASP A 33 11.89 -4.88 0.08
N LEU A 34 11.35 -3.67 -0.12
CA LEU A 34 11.76 -2.48 0.63
C LEU A 34 11.52 -2.64 2.13
N ALA A 35 10.37 -3.19 2.53
CA ALA A 35 10.07 -3.44 3.93
C ALA A 35 11.06 -4.45 4.55
N ALA A 36 11.32 -5.57 3.88
CA ALA A 36 12.28 -6.57 4.33
C ALA A 36 13.70 -5.99 4.46
N ARG A 37 14.14 -5.20 3.48
CA ARG A 37 15.47 -4.57 3.51
C ARG A 37 15.63 -3.53 4.61
N ASN A 38 14.57 -2.78 4.93
CA ASN A 38 14.58 -1.87 6.08
C ASN A 38 14.78 -2.64 7.39
N VAL A 39 14.09 -3.77 7.58
CA VAL A 39 14.26 -4.62 8.78
C VAL A 39 15.69 -5.14 8.88
N LEU A 40 16.24 -5.67 7.79
CA LEU A 40 17.62 -6.17 7.77
C LEU A 40 18.64 -5.07 8.13
N ALA A 41 18.53 -3.89 7.51
CA ALA A 41 19.45 -2.78 7.79
C ALA A 41 19.47 -2.41 9.27
N VAL A 42 18.30 -2.26 9.90
CA VAL A 42 18.21 -1.92 11.32
C VAL A 42 18.80 -3.03 12.21
N LEU A 43 18.57 -4.30 11.87
CA LEU A 43 19.14 -5.43 12.62
C LEU A 43 20.66 -5.50 12.49
N ASP A 44 21.22 -5.04 11.37
CA ASP A 44 22.66 -4.94 11.15
C ASP A 44 23.29 -3.69 11.81
N GLY A 45 22.49 -2.87 12.51
CA GLY A 45 22.95 -1.64 13.16
C GLY A 45 23.05 -0.44 12.22
N GLU A 46 22.61 -0.59 10.97
CA GLU A 46 22.57 0.46 9.96
C GLU A 46 21.23 1.23 10.03
N PRO A 47 21.18 2.47 9.52
CA PRO A 47 19.93 3.20 9.37
C PRO A 47 18.94 2.48 8.44
N ALA A 48 17.65 2.62 8.72
CA ALA A 48 16.60 2.22 7.79
C ALA A 48 16.77 2.93 6.43
N LEU A 49 16.49 2.24 5.33
CA LEU A 49 16.54 2.78 3.97
C LEU A 49 15.53 3.90 3.74
N THR A 50 14.37 3.83 4.38
CA THR A 50 13.29 4.82 4.29
C THR A 50 12.79 5.18 5.68
N PRO A 51 13.52 6.02 6.44
CA PRO A 51 13.08 6.51 7.74
C PRO A 51 11.89 7.48 7.59
N VAL A 52 11.08 7.61 8.64
CA VAL A 52 9.91 8.51 8.73
C VAL A 52 10.19 9.74 9.58
#